data_AF-A0A0E2NLH0-F1
#
_entry.id   AF-A0A0E2NLH0-F1
#
_cell.length_a   1.000
_cell.length_b   1.000
_cell.length_c   1.000
_cell.angle_alpha   90.00
_cell.angle_beta   90.00
_cell.angle_gamma   90.00
#
_symmetry.space_group_name_H-M   'P 1'
#
loop_
_entity.id
_entity.type
_entity.pdbx_description
1 polymer ?
#
loop_
_entity_poly.entity_id
_entity_poly.type
_entity_poly.pdbx_seq_one_letter_code
_entity_poly.pdbx_strand_id
1 'polypeptide(L)'
;MPEQSRTRIWAAPAGIISLLGLAAFIPFLRSLPLRLTVLMLLSAALFLGGAVGLQMVGGKIAEAESTEVFWYRVETNLEEALELAVVLIFIYGLLWYLDRRAETTAPDR
;
A
#
# COMPACT_ATOMS: atom_id res chain seq x y z
N MET A 1 27.47 -5.88 -1.58
CA MET A 1 27.58 -4.43 -1.28
C MET A 1 26.86 -4.13 0.02
N PRO A 2 27.54 -3.68 1.09
CA PRO A 2 26.99 -3.56 2.45
C PRO A 2 26.00 -2.39 2.66
N GLU A 3 25.78 -1.57 1.64
CA GLU A 3 24.87 -0.41 1.68
C GLU A 3 23.38 -0.82 1.68
N GLN A 4 23.01 -1.90 0.97
CA GLN A 4 21.61 -2.29 0.78
C GLN A 4 20.93 -2.89 2.04
N SER A 5 21.71 -3.43 2.99
CA SER A 5 21.15 -3.98 4.23
C SER A 5 20.77 -2.90 5.24
N ARG A 6 21.38 -1.71 5.19
CA ARG A 6 21.04 -0.56 6.05
C ARG A 6 19.75 0.13 5.64
N THR A 7 19.48 0.21 4.34
CA THR A 7 18.31 0.93 3.81
C THR A 7 16.99 0.21 4.00
N ARG A 8 16.95 -1.03 4.53
CA ARG A 8 15.71 -1.81 4.70
C ARG A 8 15.28 -1.99 6.16
N ILE A 9 16.12 -1.61 7.12
CA ILE A 9 15.84 -1.76 8.56
C ILE A 9 14.62 -0.94 8.99
N TRP A 10 14.32 0.15 8.28
CA TRP A 10 13.17 1.02 8.59
C TRP A 10 11.81 0.38 8.28
N ALA A 11 11.75 -0.67 7.43
CA ALA A 11 10.49 -1.28 7.01
C ALA A 11 9.72 -1.90 8.19
N ALA A 12 10.42 -2.56 9.12
CA ALA A 12 9.79 -3.14 10.31
C ALA A 12 9.23 -2.05 11.28
N PRO A 13 9.99 -1.01 11.66
CA PRO A 13 9.46 0.15 12.39
C PRO A 13 8.28 0.82 11.68
N ALA A 14 8.34 1.01 10.36
CA ALA A 14 7.25 1.59 9.59
C ALA A 14 6.00 0.72 9.63
N GLY A 15 6.13 -0.60 9.48
CA GLY A 15 5.01 -1.53 9.63
C GLY A 15 4.34 -1.44 11.00
N ILE A 16 5.12 -1.34 12.09
CA ILE A 16 4.59 -1.15 13.45
C ILE A 16 3.81 0.18 13.55
N ILE A 17 4.40 1.28 13.06
CA ILE A 17 3.75 2.60 13.05
C ILE A 17 2.46 2.56 12.23
N SER A 18 2.45 1.88 11.07
CA SER A 18 1.26 1.72 10.25
C SER A 18 0.15 0.95 10.97
N LEU A 19 0.47 -0.09 11.74
CA LEU A 19 -0.51 -0.82 12.55
C LEU A 19 -1.08 0.03 13.70
N LEU A 20 -0.23 0.81 14.37
CA LEU A 20 -0.66 1.77 15.41
C LEU A 20 -1.54 2.87 14.81
N GLY A 21 -1.15 3.39 13.64
CA GLY A 21 -1.96 4.33 12.87
C GLY A 21 -3.31 3.73 12.52
N LEU A 22 -3.34 2.51 11.97
CA LEU A 22 -4.60 1.82 11.67
C LEU A 22 -5.49 1.73 12.92
N ALA A 23 -4.94 1.32 14.06
CA ALA A 23 -5.67 1.25 15.33
C ALA A 23 -6.23 2.61 15.77
N ALA A 24 -5.43 3.67 15.67
CA ALA A 24 -5.86 5.03 16.00
C ALA A 24 -6.97 5.56 15.06
N PHE A 25 -6.96 5.14 13.79
CA PHE A 25 -7.94 5.54 12.79
C PHE A 25 -9.19 4.64 12.74
N ILE A 26 -9.30 3.59 13.55
CA ILE A 26 -10.49 2.72 13.60
C ILE A 26 -11.80 3.51 13.79
N PRO A 27 -11.90 4.50 14.72
CA PRO A 27 -13.14 5.26 14.90
C PRO A 27 -13.54 6.03 13.63
N PHE A 28 -12.55 6.58 12.90
CA PHE A 28 -12.77 7.24 11.62
C PHE A 28 -13.20 6.24 10.54
N LEU A 29 -12.55 5.09 10.44
CA LEU A 29 -12.92 4.06 9.46
C LEU A 29 -14.34 3.52 9.68
N ARG A 30 -14.83 3.53 10.93
CA ARG A 30 -16.20 3.14 11.28
C ARG A 30 -17.25 4.20 10.95
N SER A 31 -16.86 5.46 10.77
CA SER A 31 -17.80 6.53 10.39
C SER A 31 -18.00 6.64 8.87
N LEU A 32 -17.18 5.94 8.09
CA LEU A 32 -17.25 5.90 6.63
C LEU A 32 -18.20 4.81 6.12
N PRO A 33 -18.73 4.95 4.89
CA PRO A 33 -19.48 3.88 4.24
C PRO A 33 -18.63 2.61 4.11
N LEU A 34 -19.24 1.44 4.35
CA LEU A 34 -18.57 0.13 4.35
C LEU A 34 -17.70 -0.08 3.10
N ARG A 35 -18.18 0.32 1.92
CA ARG A 35 -17.44 0.19 0.66
C ARG A 35 -16.14 0.99 0.65
N LEU A 36 -16.14 2.22 1.18
CA LEU A 36 -14.93 3.03 1.29
C LEU A 36 -13.95 2.41 2.29
N THR A 37 -14.44 1.96 3.45
CA THR A 37 -13.62 1.30 4.46
C THR A 37 -12.94 0.04 3.91
N VAL A 38 -13.67 -0.79 3.16
CA VAL A 38 -13.10 -1.98 2.51
C VAL A 38 -12.02 -1.60 1.50
N LEU A 39 -12.26 -0.59 0.64
CA LEU A 39 -11.27 -0.14 -0.34
C LEU A 39 -10.00 0.42 0.34
N MET A 40 -10.15 1.18 1.42
CA MET A 40 -9.01 1.69 2.19
C MET A 40 -8.21 0.57 2.85
N LEU A 41 -8.88 -0.40 3.49
CA LEU A 41 -8.22 -1.53 4.13
C LEU A 41 -7.54 -2.46 3.12
N LEU A 42 -8.17 -2.71 1.97
CA LEU A 42 -7.55 -3.47 0.88
C LEU A 42 -6.31 -2.77 0.35
N SER A 43 -6.37 -1.45 0.15
CA SER A 43 -5.21 -0.65 -0.29
C SER A 43 -4.08 -0.75 0.73
N ALA A 44 -4.37 -0.60 2.03
CA ALA A 44 -3.38 -0.70 3.09
C ALA A 44 -2.77 -2.12 3.18
N ALA A 45 -3.59 -3.17 3.06
CA ALA A 45 -3.12 -4.55 3.09
C ALA A 45 -2.24 -4.90 1.88
N LEU A 46 -2.61 -4.45 0.68
CA LEU A 46 -1.81 -4.63 -0.54
C LEU A 46 -0.48 -3.86 -0.47
N PHE A 47 -0.49 -2.65 0.11
CA PHE A 47 0.74 -1.87 0.30
C PHE A 47 1.70 -2.55 1.28
N LEU A 48 1.21 -2.88 2.48
CA LEU A 48 2.04 -3.44 3.55
C LEU A 48 2.44 -4.88 3.28
N GLY A 49 1.54 -5.70 2.73
CA GLY A 49 1.80 -7.11 2.45
C GLY A 49 2.50 -7.35 1.13
N GLY A 50 2.19 -6.55 0.11
CA GLY A 50 2.76 -6.68 -1.22
C GLY A 50 4.01 -5.82 -1.38
N ALA A 51 3.91 -4.50 -1.42
CA ALA A 51 5.08 -3.65 -1.73
C ALA A 51 6.16 -3.74 -0.65
N VAL A 52 5.80 -3.49 0.61
CA VAL A 52 6.75 -3.57 1.74
C VAL A 52 7.22 -5.02 1.98
N GLY A 53 6.33 -6.01 1.78
CA GLY A 53 6.66 -7.42 1.93
C GLY A 53 7.61 -7.95 0.87
N LEU A 54 7.37 -7.63 -0.41
CA LEU A 54 8.24 -7.99 -1.53
C LEU A 54 9.63 -7.36 -1.36
N GLN A 55 9.69 -6.11 -0.92
CA GLN A 55 10.95 -5.43 -0.62
C GLN A 55 11.82 -6.18 0.41
N MET A 56 11.20 -6.85 1.40
CA MET A 56 11.91 -7.66 2.39
C MET A 56 12.37 -9.02 1.83
N VAL A 57 11.68 -9.56 0.81
CA VAL A 57 12.02 -10.84 0.17
C VAL A 57 13.09 -10.66 -0.91
N GLY A 58 12.97 -9.65 -1.77
CA GLY A 58 13.92 -9.34 -2.85
C GLY A 58 15.31 -8.97 -2.37
N GLY A 59 15.41 -8.52 -1.12
CA GLY A 59 16.69 -8.28 -0.47
C GLY A 59 17.58 -9.51 -0.31
N LYS A 60 17.02 -10.72 -0.35
CA LYS A 60 17.78 -11.99 -0.31
C LYS A 60 18.22 -12.49 -1.68
N ILE A 61 17.55 -12.03 -2.74
CA ILE A 61 17.76 -12.43 -4.14
C ILE A 61 18.94 -11.62 -4.72
N ALA A 62 19.00 -10.32 -4.42
CA ALA A 62 20.06 -9.40 -4.88
C ALA A 62 21.51 -9.70 -4.42
N GLU A 63 21.75 -10.74 -3.61
CA GLU A 63 23.09 -11.11 -3.13
C GLU A 63 23.78 -12.20 -3.99
N ALA A 64 23.08 -12.87 -4.91
CA ALA A 64 23.65 -13.90 -5.78
C ALA A 64 23.96 -13.37 -7.21
N GLU A 65 24.71 -14.14 -8.00
CA GLU A 65 25.37 -13.73 -9.25
C GLU A 65 24.50 -13.22 -10.43
N SER A 66 25.17 -12.59 -11.42
CA SER A 66 24.72 -11.96 -12.69
C SER A 66 23.36 -12.33 -13.35
N THR A 67 22.81 -13.54 -13.19
CA THR A 67 21.45 -13.90 -13.67
C THR A 67 20.36 -13.27 -12.80
N GLU A 68 20.70 -12.94 -11.56
CA GLU A 68 19.87 -12.27 -10.55
C GLU A 68 19.47 -10.84 -10.96
N VAL A 69 20.22 -10.18 -11.87
CA VAL A 69 19.90 -8.81 -12.31
C VAL A 69 18.59 -8.74 -13.09
N PHE A 70 18.26 -9.78 -13.87
CA PHE A 70 16.98 -9.82 -14.60
C PHE A 70 15.82 -10.02 -13.62
N TRP A 71 15.92 -11.01 -12.74
CA TRP A 71 14.88 -11.32 -11.76
C TRP A 71 14.68 -10.19 -10.75
N TYR A 72 15.76 -9.56 -10.29
CA TYR A 72 15.73 -8.36 -9.48
C TYR A 72 14.97 -7.22 -10.18
N ARG A 73 15.24 -6.96 -11.47
CA ARG A 73 14.51 -5.92 -12.23
C ARG A 73 13.04 -6.24 -12.39
N VAL A 74 12.67 -7.51 -12.62
CA VAL A 74 11.27 -7.93 -12.70
C VAL A 74 10.57 -7.72 -11.36
N GLU A 75 11.22 -8.11 -10.26
CA GLU A 75 10.71 -7.92 -8.90
C GLU A 75 10.51 -6.43 -8.58
N THR A 76 11.51 -5.58 -8.86
CA THR A 76 11.41 -4.13 -8.63
C THR A 76 10.27 -3.51 -9.46
N ASN A 77 10.12 -3.87 -10.74
CA ASN A 77 9.00 -3.36 -11.54
C ASN A 77 7.64 -3.82 -11.00
N LEU A 78 7.57 -5.04 -10.47
CA LEU A 78 6.34 -5.55 -9.87
C LEU A 78 6.02 -4.84 -8.55
N GLU A 79 7.03 -4.58 -7.71
CA GLU A 79 6.92 -3.77 -6.49
C GLU A 79 6.38 -2.37 -6.84
N GLU A 80 7.03 -1.65 -7.76
CA GLU A 80 6.61 -0.32 -8.22
C GLU A 80 5.20 -0.32 -8.83
N ALA A 81 4.87 -1.31 -9.67
CA ALA A 81 3.53 -1.42 -10.26
C ALA A 81 2.46 -1.67 -9.21
N LEU A 82 2.76 -2.47 -8.19
CA LEU A 82 1.85 -2.73 -7.09
C LEU A 82 1.65 -1.48 -6.22
N GLU A 83 2.71 -0.71 -5.94
CA GLU A 83 2.62 0.57 -5.24
C GLU A 83 1.68 1.53 -5.98
N LEU A 84 1.81 1.66 -7.30
CA LEU A 84 0.91 2.50 -8.10
C LEU A 84 -0.52 1.96 -8.11
N ALA A 85 -0.71 0.65 -8.26
CA ALA A 85 -2.04 0.03 -8.26
C ALA A 85 -2.79 0.30 -6.94
N VAL A 86 -2.09 0.21 -5.80
CA VAL A 86 -2.62 0.56 -4.49
C VAL A 86 -3.08 2.01 -4.44
N VAL A 87 -2.25 2.95 -4.90
CA VAL A 87 -2.60 4.38 -4.93
C VAL A 87 -3.85 4.62 -5.77
N LEU A 88 -3.97 3.95 -6.91
CA LEU A 88 -5.15 4.04 -7.78
C LEU A 88 -6.42 3.52 -7.09
N ILE A 89 -6.36 2.37 -6.40
CA ILE A 89 -7.50 1.82 -5.65
C ILE A 89 -7.93 2.79 -4.55
N PHE A 90 -6.97 3.39 -3.84
CA PHE A 90 -7.23 4.36 -2.79
C PHE A 90 -7.92 5.62 -3.34
N ILE A 91 -7.38 6.23 -4.39
CA ILE A 91 -7.95 7.41 -5.05
C ILE A 91 -9.35 7.10 -5.58
N TYR A 92 -9.53 5.94 -6.22
CA TYR A 92 -10.84 5.49 -6.71
C TYR A 92 -11.88 5.45 -5.57
N GLY A 93 -11.51 4.88 -4.41
CA GLY A 93 -12.38 4.85 -3.24
C GLY A 93 -12.80 6.25 -2.79
N LEU A 94 -11.86 7.20 -2.74
CA LEU A 94 -12.13 8.59 -2.36
C LEU A 94 -13.06 9.29 -3.37
N LEU A 95 -12.79 9.14 -4.66
CA LEU A 95 -13.63 9.72 -5.72
C LEU A 95 -15.05 9.17 -5.68
N TRP A 96 -15.19 7.84 -5.52
CA TRP A 96 -16.49 7.19 -5.35
C TRP A 96 -17.27 7.76 -4.16
N TYR A 97 -16.59 8.04 -3.05
CA TYR A 97 -17.22 8.61 -1.87
C TYR A 97 -17.66 10.07 -2.06
N LEU A 98 -16.82 10.88 -2.72
CA LEU A 98 -17.14 12.28 -3.03
C LEU A 98 -18.36 12.38 -3.97
N ASP A 99 -18.40 11.54 -4.99
CA ASP A 99 -19.52 11.46 -5.95
C ASP A 99 -20.84 11.15 -5.23
N ARG A 100 -20.84 10.09 -4.40
CA ARG A 100 -22.00 9.71 -3.58
C ARG A 100 -22.44 10.79 -2.60
N ARG A 101 -21.49 11.49 -1.97
CA ARG A 101 -21.82 12.62 -1.09
C ARG A 101 -22.47 13.76 -1.85
N ALA A 102 -21.98 14.09 -3.05
CA ALA A 102 -22.53 15.15 -3.88
C ALA A 102 -23.98 14.86 -4.29
N GLU A 103 -24.28 13.61 -4.70
CA GLU A 103 -25.64 13.14 -5.01
C GLU A 103 -26.59 13.32 -3.82
N THR A 104 -26.14 13.00 -2.60
CA THR A 104 -26.97 13.06 -1.38
C THR A 104 -27.29 14.50 -0.96
N THR A 105 -26.47 15.48 -1.35
CA THR A 105 -26.66 16.90 -1.03
C THR A 105 -27.39 17.70 -2.11
N ALA A 106 -27.66 17.10 -3.28
CA ALA A 106 -28.40 17.77 -4.33
C ALA A 106 -29.89 17.87 -3.94
N PRO A 107 -30.50 19.08 -3.91
CA PRO A 107 -31.94 19.20 -3.70
C PRO A 107 -32.67 18.52 -4.87
N ASP A 108 -33.76 17.83 -4.53
CA ASP A 108 -34.64 17.11 -5.46
C ASP A 108 -34.97 18.03 -6.65
N ARG A 109 -34.55 17.63 -7.86
CA ARG A 109 -34.78 18.38 -9.10
C ARG A 109 -35.95 17.81 -9.88
#